data_AF-A0A2H0C2W1-F1
#
_entry.id   AF-A0A2H0C2W1-F1
#
_cell.length_a   1.000
_cell.length_b   1.000
_cell.length_c   1.000
_cell.angle_alpha   90.00
_cell.angle_beta   90.00
_cell.angle_gamma   90.00
#
_symmetry.space_group_name_H-M   'P 1'
#
loop_
_entity.id
_entity.type
_entity.pdbx_description
1 polymer ?
#
loop_
_entity_poly.entity_id
_entity_poly.type
_entity_poly.pdbx_seq_one_letter_code
_entity_poly.pdbx_strand_id
1 'polypeptide(L)'
;MKQKVLNYTAVFQKEPEGGYTVFVPMLPGCVSYGKNLGEAREMVNDAIKLYVESLSVHNEEIPTEENIFYSQININPSKINISYA
;
A
#
# COMPACT_ATOMS: atom_id res chain seq x y z
N MET A 1 23.74 -18.04 -3.23
CA MET A 1 22.28 -17.88 -3.43
C MET A 1 22.01 -16.40 -3.65
N LYS A 2 21.38 -16.00 -4.77
CA LYS A 2 20.99 -14.59 -4.96
C LYS A 2 19.84 -14.30 -4.00
N GLN A 3 20.00 -13.33 -3.10
CA GLN A 3 18.87 -12.85 -2.29
C GLN A 3 17.82 -12.23 -3.23
N LYS A 4 16.58 -12.71 -3.17
CA LYS A 4 15.45 -12.10 -3.89
C LYS A 4 15.06 -10.84 -3.12
N VAL A 5 15.23 -9.67 -3.73
CA VAL A 5 14.75 -8.40 -3.16
C VAL A 5 13.25 -8.32 -3.43
N LEU A 6 12.45 -8.19 -2.37
CA LEU A 6 11.02 -7.93 -2.47
C LEU A 6 10.80 -6.42 -2.60
N ASN A 7 10.08 -6.02 -3.66
CA ASN A 7 9.74 -4.63 -3.90
C ASN A 7 8.22 -4.48 -3.80
N TYR A 8 7.79 -3.47 -3.04
CA TYR A 8 6.38 -3.15 -2.84
C TYR A 8 6.18 -1.65 -3.04
N THR A 9 5.11 -1.31 -3.75
CA THR A 9 4.65 0.06 -3.96
C THR A 9 3.84 0.52 -2.76
N ALA A 10 4.31 1.56 -2.07
CA ALA A 10 3.60 2.18 -0.96
C ALA A 10 2.96 3.51 -1.41
N VAL A 11 1.69 3.71 -1.05
CA VAL A 11 0.92 4.93 -1.35
C VAL A 11 0.79 5.73 -0.07
N PHE A 12 1.22 6.99 -0.11
CA PHE A 12 1.17 7.90 1.03
C PHE A 12 0.06 8.93 0.81
N GLN A 13 -0.94 8.90 1.69
CA GLN A 13 -2.02 9.85 1.74
C GLN A 13 -1.75 10.86 2.86
N LYS A 14 -1.82 12.15 2.53
CA LYS A 14 -1.72 13.21 3.53
C LYS A 14 -3.06 13.34 4.27
N GLU A 15 -3.02 13.33 5.59
CA GLU A 15 -4.22 13.45 6.41
C GLU A 15 -4.59 14.91 6.72
N PRO A 16 -5.90 15.24 6.86
CA PRO A 16 -6.38 16.60 7.17
C PRO A 16 -5.80 17.18 8.46
N GLU A 17 -5.67 16.36 9.50
CA GLU A 17 -5.10 16.69 10.81
C GLU A 17 -3.57 16.78 10.81
N GLY A 18 -2.93 16.42 9.70
CA GLY A 18 -1.48 16.34 9.57
C GLY A 18 -0.93 14.91 9.68
N GLY A 19 0.29 14.74 9.19
CA GLY A 19 0.89 13.42 9.00
C GLY A 19 0.43 12.72 7.72
N TYR A 20 0.75 11.44 7.63
CA TYR A 20 0.55 10.61 6.46
C TYR A 20 0.09 9.22 6.85
N THR A 21 -1.07 8.82 6.34
CA THR A 21 -1.42 7.40 6.25
C THR A 21 -0.70 6.80 5.07
N VAL A 22 -0.18 5.60 5.23
CA VAL A 22 0.51 4.87 4.18
C VAL A 22 -0.07 3.47 4.08
N PHE A 23 -0.29 3.01 2.86
CA PHE A 23 -0.80 1.67 2.60
C PHE A 23 -0.11 1.04 1.41
N VAL A 24 -0.08 -0.30 1.38
CA VAL A 24 0.56 -1.09 0.32
C VAL A 24 -0.53 -1.85 -0.42
N PRO A 25 -0.91 -1.44 -1.65
CA PRO A 25 -2.01 -2.06 -2.38
C PRO A 25 -1.87 -3.58 -2.58
N MET A 26 -0.63 -4.05 -2.74
CA MET A 26 -0.34 -5.48 -2.93
C MET A 26 -0.41 -6.31 -1.63
N LEU A 27 -0.44 -5.65 -0.47
CA LEU A 27 -0.57 -6.29 0.84
C LEU A 27 -1.84 -5.75 1.51
N PRO A 28 -3.03 -6.27 1.14
CA PRO A 28 -4.30 -5.79 1.67
C PRO A 28 -4.30 -5.80 3.20
N GLY A 29 -4.71 -4.68 3.79
CA GLY A 29 -4.69 -4.48 5.25
C GLY A 29 -3.36 -4.01 5.83
N CYS A 30 -2.27 -3.99 5.04
CA CYS A 30 -1.01 -3.37 5.44
C CYS A 30 -1.13 -1.84 5.34
N VAL A 31 -1.59 -1.23 6.44
CA VAL A 31 -1.78 0.21 6.60
C VAL A 31 -0.99 0.66 7.82
N SER A 32 -0.35 1.82 7.72
CA SER A 32 0.40 2.43 8.79
C SER A 32 0.26 3.95 8.75
N TYR A 33 0.83 4.64 9.73
CA TYR A 33 0.78 6.10 9.85
C TYR A 33 2.11 6.65 10.37
N GLY A 34 2.43 7.88 9.99
CA GLY A 34 3.49 8.66 10.63
C GLY A 34 3.20 10.16 10.57
N LYS A 35 3.76 10.93 11.51
CA LYS A 35 3.55 12.39 11.61
C LYS A 35 4.20 13.15 10.45
N ASN A 36 5.11 12.50 9.72
CA ASN A 36 5.76 13.00 8.52
C ASN A 36 6.08 11.83 7.56
N LEU A 37 6.53 12.15 6.34
CA LEU A 37 6.85 11.14 5.32
C LEU A 37 7.95 10.16 5.75
N GLY A 38 8.95 10.62 6.51
CA GLY A 38 10.04 9.76 7.00
C GLY A 38 9.52 8.72 7.99
N GLU A 39 8.79 9.18 9.01
CA GLU A 39 8.17 8.31 10.00
C GLU A 39 7.19 7.33 9.35
N ALA A 40 6.31 7.80 8.46
CA ALA A 40 5.38 6.91 7.76
C ALA A 40 6.12 5.84 6.93
N ARG A 41 7.25 6.20 6.30
CA ARG A 41 8.08 5.26 5.54
C ARG A 41 8.73 4.20 6.44
N GLU A 42 9.21 4.59 7.62
CA GLU A 42 9.75 3.65 8.61
C GLU A 42 8.66 2.70 9.09
N MET A 43 7.50 3.25 9.45
CA MET A 43 6.39 2.46 9.98
C MET A 43 5.80 1.48 8.96
N VAL A 44 5.68 1.85 7.68
CA VAL A 44 5.25 0.89 6.66
C VAL A 44 6.32 -0.16 6.35
N ASN A 45 7.61 0.18 6.47
CA ASN A 45 8.69 -0.78 6.22
C ASN A 45 8.62 -1.94 7.21
N ASP A 46 8.42 -1.64 8.49
CA ASP A 46 8.27 -2.66 9.53
C ASP A 46 6.94 -3.42 9.39
N ALA A 47 5.85 -2.74 9.05
CA ALA A 47 4.57 -3.40 8.76
C ALA A 47 4.68 -4.42 7.59
N ILE A 48 5.40 -4.08 6.52
CA ILE A 48 5.66 -4.98 5.39
C ILE A 48 6.45 -6.21 5.83
N LYS A 49 7.51 -6.03 6.63
CA LYS A 49 8.32 -7.16 7.15
C LYS A 49 7.45 -8.13 7.93
N LEU A 50 6.69 -7.61 8.90
CA LEU A 50 5.81 -8.40 9.74
C LEU A 50 4.73 -9.13 8.92
N TYR A 51 4.18 -8.46 7.90
CA TYR A 51 3.21 -9.06 7.00
C TYR A 51 3.81 -10.27 6.25
N VAL A 52 4.98 -10.08 5.63
CA VAL A 52 5.66 -11.13 4.87
C VAL A 52 6.10 -12.29 5.77
N GLU A 53 6.61 -11.99 6.97
CA GLU A 53 6.92 -13.00 7.99
C GLU A 53 5.69 -13.82 8.36
N SER A 54 4.55 -13.15 8.60
CA SER A 54 3.28 -13.81 8.88
C SER A 54 2.88 -14.76 7.75
N LEU A 55 2.86 -14.30 6.49
CA LEU A 55 2.55 -15.14 5.34
C LEU A 55 3.47 -16.37 5.27
N SER A 56 4.78 -16.16 5.49
CA SER A 56 5.76 -17.24 5.47
C SER A 56 5.51 -18.29 6.56
N VAL A 57 5.12 -17.86 7.77
CA VAL A 57 4.81 -18.79 8.89
C VAL A 57 3.54 -19.58 8.63
N HIS A 58 2.58 -19.02 7.88
CA HIS A 58 1.33 -19.68 7.53
C HIS A 58 1.39 -20.44 6.19
N ASN A 59 2.58 -20.55 5.59
CA ASN A 59 2.78 -21.18 4.27
C ASN A 59 1.91 -20.56 3.16
N GLU A 60 1.62 -19.26 3.27
CA GLU A 60 0.89 -18.49 2.28
C GLU A 60 1.82 -17.95 1.19
N GLU A 61 1.27 -17.66 0.02
CA GLU A 61 2.03 -17.07 -1.08
C GLU A 61 2.44 -15.64 -0.74
N ILE A 62 3.72 -15.31 -0.93
CA ILE A 62 4.22 -13.94 -0.76
C ILE A 62 3.92 -13.16 -2.06
N PRO A 63 3.07 -12.12 -2.00
CA PRO A 63 2.72 -11.34 -3.18
C PRO A 63 3.96 -10.68 -3.80
N THR A 64 4.02 -10.67 -5.13
CA THR A 64 5.07 -10.00 -5.90
C THR A 64 4.45 -9.05 -6.92
N GLU A 65 5.13 -7.93 -7.23
CA GLU A 65 4.63 -6.94 -8.20
C GLU A 65 4.99 -7.29 -9.66
N GLU A 66 5.14 -8.57 -9.98
CA GLU A 66 5.45 -9.01 -11.33
C GLU A 66 4.23 -8.77 -12.26
N ASN A 67 4.42 -8.03 -13.35
CA ASN A 67 3.38 -7.69 -14.34
C ASN A 67 2.24 -6.80 -13.82
N ILE A 68 2.46 -6.00 -12.77
CA ILE A 68 1.48 -5.01 -12.30
C ILE A 68 1.75 -3.64 -12.94
N PHE A 69 0.70 -2.95 -13.38
CA PHE A 69 0.77 -1.58 -13.91
C PHE A 69 -0.19 -0.67 -13.16
N TYR A 70 0.34 0.40 -12.59
CA TYR A 70 -0.45 1.43 -11.90
C TYR A 70 -0.73 2.60 -12.86
N SER A 71 -2.00 2.97 -13.01
CA SER A 71 -2.42 4.10 -13.83
C SER A 71 -3.58 4.87 -13.21
N GLN A 72 -3.61 6.18 -13.44
CA GLN A 72 -4.76 7.01 -13.11
C GLN A 72 -5.84 6.89 -14.18
N ILE A 73 -7.07 6.60 -13.78
CA ILE A 73 -8.23 6.56 -14.67
C ILE A 73 -9.10 7.79 -14.39
N ASN A 74 -9.28 8.63 -15.41
CA ASN A 74 -10.11 9.82 -15.32
C ASN A 74 -11.55 9.49 -15.75
N ILE A 75 -12.52 9.73 -14.88
CA ILE A 75 -13.93 9.50 -15.15
C ILE A 75 -14.64 10.86 -15.16
N ASN A 76 -15.42 11.13 -16.21
CA ASN A 76 -16.21 12.35 -16.32
C ASN A 76 -17.57 12.16 -15.62
N PRO A 77 -17.88 12.91 -14.55
CA PRO A 77 -19.15 12.80 -13.82
C PRO A 77 -20.40 13.03 -14.68
N SER A 78 -20.31 13.84 -15.75
CA SER A 78 -21.46 14.11 -16.63
C SER A 78 -21.95 12.89 -17.41
N LYS A 79 -21.20 11.79 -17.39
CA LYS A 79 -21.56 10.51 -18.04
C LYS A 79 -21.98 9.44 -17.03
N ILE A 80 -22.20 9.82 -15.77
CA ILE A 80 -22.58 8.90 -14.69
C ILE A 80 -23.90 9.38 -14.11
N ASN A 81 -24.86 8.47 -13.92
CA ASN A 81 -26.06 8.75 -13.15
C ASN A 81 -25.73 8.66 -11.65
N ILE A 82 -25.32 9.77 -11.06
CA ILE A 82 -25.06 9.85 -9.62
C ILE A 82 -26.35 10.38 -8.95
N SER A 83 -27.07 9.49 -8.26
CA SER A 83 -28.13 9.90 -7.34
C SER A 83 -27.51 10.08 -5.95
N TYR A 84 -27.49 11.30 -5.45
CA TYR A 84 -27.18 11.56 -4.04
C TYR A 84 -28.44 11.24 -3.22
N ALA A 85 -28.31 10.33 -2.25
CA ALA A 85 -29.34 10.04 -1.26
C ALA A 85 -29.36 11.11 -0.17
#